data_AF-A0A7X2H5I5-F1
#
_entry.id   AF-A0A7X2H5I5-F1
#
_cell.length_a   1.000
_cell.length_b   1.000
_cell.length_c   1.000
_cell.angle_alpha   90.00
_cell.angle_beta   90.00
_cell.angle_gamma   90.00
#
_symmetry.space_group_name_H-M   'P 1'
#
loop_
_entity.id
_entity.type
_entity.pdbx_description
1 polymer ?
#
loop_
_entity_poly.entity_id
_entity_poly.type
_entity_poly.pdbx_seq_one_letter_code
_entity_poly.pdbx_strand_id
1 'polypeptide(L)' 'MKSKSFAGFMIKMALLGLCIGLLLFILTQSGVFELPIVIGTTSYEGMKSSLLLLIGSPIVLIIIGFVISIFMRSESEK' A
#
# COMPACT_ATOMS: atom_id res chain seq x y z
N MET A 1 21.54 -16.75 -7.92
CA MET A 1 20.18 -16.60 -8.48
C MET A 1 19.09 -16.19 -7.46
N LYS A 2 19.41 -15.61 -6.28
CA LYS A 2 18.41 -15.27 -5.25
C LYS A 2 17.74 -13.88 -5.38
N SER A 3 18.34 -12.90 -6.08
CA SER A 3 17.78 -11.53 -6.13
C SER A 3 16.57 -11.36 -7.06
N LYS A 4 16.43 -12.17 -8.11
CA LYS A 4 15.31 -12.08 -9.07
C LYS A 4 13.96 -12.39 -8.42
N SER A 5 13.91 -13.30 -7.44
CA SER A 5 12.68 -13.69 -6.75
C SER A 5 12.19 -12.61 -5.78
N PHE A 6 13.10 -12.01 -5.00
CA PHE A 6 12.76 -10.92 -4.07
C PHE A 6 12.28 -9.67 -4.80
N ALA A 7 13.01 -9.24 -5.84
CA ALA A 7 12.61 -8.08 -6.64
C ALA A 7 11.24 -8.29 -7.30
N GLY A 8 10.99 -9.49 -7.85
CA GLY A 8 9.69 -9.83 -8.43
C GLY A 8 8.55 -9.83 -7.41
N PHE A 9 8.80 -10.31 -6.19
CA PHE A 9 7.82 -10.26 -5.09
C PHE A 9 7.50 -8.82 -4.68
N MET A 10 8.51 -7.98 -4.49
CA MET A 10 8.33 -6.57 -4.12
C MET A 10 7.59 -5.77 -5.20
N ILE A 11 7.86 -6.04 -6.49
CA ILE A 11 7.11 -5.43 -7.60
C ILE A 11 5.64 -5.83 -7.56
N LYS A 12 5.32 -7.11 -7.28
CA LYS A 12 3.92 -7.55 -7.13
C LYS A 12 3.21 -6.85 -5.98
N MET A 13 3.89 -6.69 -4.83
CA MET A 13 3.34 -5.98 -3.68
C MET A 13 3.09 -4.49 -3.98
N ALA A 14 4.01 -3.85 -4.70
CA ALA A 14 3.83 -2.47 -5.15
C ALA A 14 2.64 -2.33 -6.13
N LEU A 15 2.52 -3.26 -7.10
CA LEU A 15 1.42 -3.27 -8.05
C LEU A 15 0.08 -3.49 -7.36
N LEU A 16 0.03 -4.40 -6.38
CA LEU A 16 -1.15 -4.68 -5.58
C LEU A 16 -1.56 -3.45 -4.76
N GLY A 17 -0.60 -2.74 -4.16
CA GLY A 17 -0.88 -1.51 -3.44
C GLY A 17 -1.30 -0.35 -4.32
N LEU A 18 -0.81 -0.30 -5.56
CA LEU A 18 -1.28 0.65 -6.56
C LEU A 18 -2.70 0.34 -7.00
N CYS A 19 -3.04 -0.93 -7.26
CA CYS A 19 -4.42 -1.34 -7.57
C CYS A 19 -5.39 -1.02 -6.43
N ILE A 20 -5.05 -1.35 -5.18
CA ILE A 20 -5.89 -1.04 -4.02
C ILE A 20 -6.02 0.48 -3.83
N GLY A 21 -4.92 1.22 -3.95
CA GLY A 21 -4.93 2.68 -3.86
C GLY A 21 -5.81 3.32 -4.94
N LEU A 22 -5.74 2.84 -6.18
CA LEU A 22 -6.60 3.28 -7.29
C LEU A 22 -8.07 2.97 -7.03
N LEU A 23 -8.37 1.77 -6.53
CA LEU A 23 -9.75 1.37 -6.23
C LEU A 23 -10.36 2.28 -5.16
N LEU A 24 -9.62 2.51 -4.07
CA LEU A 24 -10.04 3.42 -3.00
C LEU A 24 -10.14 4.86 -3.49
N PHE A 25 -9.21 5.32 -4.33
CA PHE A 25 -9.28 6.65 -4.94
C PHE A 25 -10.55 6.84 -5.76
N ILE A 26 -10.90 5.88 -6.63
CA ILE A 26 -12.10 5.93 -7.46
C ILE A 26 -13.37 5.90 -6.59
N LEU A 27 -13.40 5.06 -5.55
CA LEU A 27 -14.50 5.00 -4.58
C LEU A 27 -14.70 6.32 -3.82
N THR A 28 -13.60 7.01 -3.48
CA THR A 28 -13.67 8.32 -2.83
C THR A 28 -14.11 9.43 -3.78
N GLN A 29 -13.66 9.40 -5.03
CA GLN A 29 -14.06 10.39 -6.04
C GLN A 29 -15.49 10.20 -6.56
N SER A 30 -16.03 8.98 -6.53
CA SER A 30 -17.42 8.73 -6.96
C SER A 30 -18.48 9.24 -5.98
N GLY A 31 -18.07 9.79 -4.83
CA GLY A 31 -18.96 10.30 -3.79
C GLY A 31 -19.77 9.20 -3.08
N VAL A 32 -19.53 7.93 -3.42
CA VAL A 32 -20.16 6.77 -2.77
C VAL A 32 -19.59 6.56 -1.37
N PHE A 33 -18.31 6.90 -1.17
CA PHE A 33 -17.61 6.68 0.09
C PHE A 33 -16.55 7.75 0.36
N GLU A 34 -16.87 8.74 1.19
CA GLU A 34 -15.86 9.68 1.69
C GLU A 34 -15.09 9.01 2.83
N LEU A 35 -13.82 8.66 2.58
CA LEU A 35 -12.90 8.20 3.63
C LEU A 35 -12.14 9.41 4.17
N PRO A 36 -12.55 9.97 5.34
CA PRO A 36 -11.77 10.99 6.01
C PRO A 36 -10.48 10.36 6.53
N ILE A 37 -9.33 10.94 6.15
CA ILE A 37 -8.03 10.50 6.67
C ILE A 37 -7.63 11.48 7.74
N VAL A 38 -7.39 10.96 8.94
CA VAL A 38 -6.91 11.76 10.06
C VAL A 38 -5.42 11.47 10.25
N ILE A 39 -4.59 12.51 10.15
CA ILE A 39 -3.16 12.44 10.47
C ILE A 39 -2.92 13.37 11.66
N GLY A 40 -2.64 12.79 12.82
CA GLY A 40 -2.51 13.53 14.07
C GLY A 40 -3.84 14.18 14.47
N THR A 41 -3.89 15.51 14.49
CA THR A 41 -5.09 16.30 14.79
C THR A 41 -5.76 16.89 13.55
N THR A 42 -5.24 16.61 12.36
CA THR A 42 -5.71 17.19 11.11
C THR A 42 -6.53 16.17 10.33
N SER A 43 -7.78 16.52 10.02
CA SER A 43 -8.65 15.75 9.13
C SER A 43 -8.46 16.22 7.69
N TYR A 44 -8.13 15.28 6.80
CA TYR A 44 -8.07 15.49 5.36
C TYR A 44 -9.34 14.93 4.73
N GLU A 45 -9.97 15.75 3.89
CA GLU A 45 -11.22 15.42 3.22
C GLU A 45 -11.11 15.57 1.70
N GLY A 46 -12.06 14.95 0.99
CA GLY A 46 -12.19 15.01 -0.45
C GLY A 46 -10.91 14.61 -1.18
N MET A 47 -10.52 15.39 -2.18
CA MET A 47 -9.40 15.06 -3.08
C MET A 47 -8.05 14.92 -2.36
N LYS A 48 -7.83 15.65 -1.26
CA LYS A 48 -6.59 15.56 -0.49
C LYS A 48 -6.47 14.21 0.21
N SER A 49 -7.56 13.68 0.76
CA SER A 49 -7.54 12.36 1.38
C SER A 49 -7.37 11.27 0.32
N SER A 50 -8.06 11.38 -0.81
CA SER A 50 -7.96 10.39 -1.90
C SER A 50 -6.52 10.25 -2.42
N LEU A 51 -5.82 11.37 -2.61
CA LEU A 51 -4.42 11.36 -3.06
C LEU A 51 -3.48 10.76 -2.01
N LEU A 52 -3.72 11.03 -0.73
CA LEU A 52 -2.97 10.42 0.38
C LEU A 52 -3.18 8.90 0.44
N LEU A 53 -4.40 8.41 0.23
CA LEU A 53 -4.70 6.98 0.12
C LEU A 53 -4.00 6.35 -1.09
N LEU A 54 -4.08 7.00 -2.25
CA LEU A 54 -3.50 6.51 -3.50
C LEU A 54 -1.97 6.35 -3.41
N ILE A 55 -1.28 7.31 -2.80
CA ILE A 55 0.17 7.28 -2.64
C ILE A 55 0.59 6.43 -1.43
N GLY A 56 -0.17 6.50 -0.34
CA GLY A 56 0.12 5.80 0.90
C GLY A 56 -0.06 4.28 0.80
N SER A 57 -1.08 3.81 0.07
CA SER A 57 -1.37 2.38 -0.10
C SER A 57 -0.19 1.57 -0.69
N PRO A 58 0.42 1.98 -1.81
CA PRO A 58 1.64 1.34 -2.33
C PRO A 58 2.78 1.29 -1.31
N ILE A 59 3.02 2.38 -0.58
CA ILE A 59 4.12 2.48 0.39
C ILE A 59 3.90 1.49 1.53
N VAL A 60 2.70 1.46 2.11
CA VAL A 60 2.35 0.55 3.20
C VAL A 60 2.49 -0.91 2.76
N LEU A 61 2.01 -1.26 1.57
CA LEU A 61 2.10 -2.64 1.08
C LEU A 61 3.52 -3.08 0.72
N ILE A 62 4.36 -2.16 0.23
CA ILE A 62 5.80 -2.40 0.07
C ILE A 62 6.45 -2.68 1.43
N ILE A 63 6.14 -1.91 2.46
CA ILE A 63 6.67 -2.12 3.82
C ILE A 63 6.21 -3.48 4.36
N ILE A 64 4.93 -3.81 4.25
CA ILE A 64 4.39 -5.11 4.68
C ILE A 64 5.07 -6.25 3.92
N GLY A 65 5.20 -6.14 2.60
CA GLY A 65 5.91 -7.13 1.78
C GLY A 65 7.37 -7.30 2.19
N PHE A 66 8.05 -6.21 2.51
CA PHE A 66 9.41 -6.24 3.01
C PHE A 66 9.52 -6.99 4.35
N VAL A 67 8.63 -6.66 5.30
CA VAL A 67 8.58 -7.32 6.62
C VAL A 67 8.32 -8.82 6.48
N ILE A 68 7.31 -9.21 5.69
CA ILE A 68 7.00 -10.63 5.41
C ILE A 68 8.21 -11.35 4.81
N SER A 69 8.92 -10.70 3.88
CA SER A 69 10.11 -11.30 3.27
C SER A 69 11.25 -11.54 4.28
N ILE A 70 11.40 -10.70 5.31
CA ILE A 70 12.39 -10.92 6.37
C ILE A 70 12.01 -12.15 7.19
N PHE A 71 10.74 -12.26 7.60
CA PHE A 71 10.26 -13.39 8.41
C PHE A 71 10.31 -14.72 7.65
N MET A 72 9.88 -14.74 6.38
CA MET A 72 9.97 -15.96 5.55
C MET A 72 11.42 -16.42 5.35
N ARG A 73 12.37 -15.48 5.25
CA ARG A 73 13.80 -15.83 5.17
C ARG A 73 14.31 -16.42 6.49
N SER A 74 13.82 -15.93 7.63
CA SER A 74 14.19 -16.44 8.95
C SER A 74 13.68 -17.86 9.22
N GLU A 75 12.53 -18.25 8.65
CA GLU A 75 12.02 -19.63 8.81
C GLU A 75 12.74 -20.63 7.91
N SER A 76 13.26 -20.21 6.76
CA SER A 76 13.99 -21.09 5.83
C SER A 76 15.41 -21.47 6.30
N GLU A 77 15.94 -20.83 7.36
CA GLU A 77 17.26 -21.14 7.95
C GLU A 77 17.20 -22.04 9.21
N LYS A 78 15.99 -22.46 9.64
CA LYS A 78 15.78 -23.49 10.67
C LYS A 78 15.53 -24.85 10.05
#